data_AF-A0A2N6BCM0-F1
#
_entry.id   AF-A0A2N6BCM0-F1
#
_cell.length_a   1.000
_cell.length_b   1.000
_cell.length_c   1.000
_cell.angle_alpha   90.00
_cell.angle_beta   90.00
_cell.angle_gamma   90.00
#
_symmetry.space_group_name_H-M   'P 1'
#
loop_
_entity.id
_entity.type
_entity.pdbx_description
1 polymer ?
#
loop_
_entity_poly.entity_id
_entity_poly.type
_entity_poly.pdbx_seq_one_letter_code
_entity_poly.pdbx_strand_id
1 'polypeptide(L)' 'EELITSDTIALSGPARECEKIKVLSVASLLAEAITRIQERGSVSSLFD' A
#
# COMPACT_ATOMS: atom_id res chain seq x y z
N GLU A 1 19.41 -0.99 -10.78
CA GLU A 1 18.44 0.05 -10.33
C GLU A 1 17.04 -0.52 -10.45
N GLU A 2 16.16 -0.22 -9.49
CA GLU A 2 14.79 -0.76 -9.40
C GLU A 2 13.81 0.38 -9.08
N LEU A 3 12.55 0.21 -9.48
CA LEU A 3 11.44 1.12 -9.14
C LEU A 3 10.54 0.43 -8.11
N ILE A 4 10.34 1.08 -6.97
CA ILE A 4 9.48 0.57 -5.90
C ILE A 4 8.20 1.42 -5.86
N THR A 5 7.04 0.77 -5.84
CA THR A 5 5.73 1.43 -5.75
C THR A 5 4.78 0.65 -4.83
N SER A 6 3.66 1.26 -4.47
CA SER A 6 2.58 0.59 -3.73
C SER A 6 1.56 -0.06 -4.66
N ASP A 7 0.77 -0.99 -4.15
CA ASP A 7 -0.38 -1.60 -4.84
C ASP A 7 -1.66 -0.73 -4.81
N THR A 8 -1.54 0.57 -4.51
CA THR A 8 -2.68 1.52 -4.51
C THR A 8 -3.32 1.69 -5.89
N ILE A 9 -2.55 1.45 -6.95
CA ILE A 9 -3.03 1.44 -8.34
C ILE A 9 -2.51 0.15 -8.99
N ALA A 10 -3.41 -0.62 -9.59
CA ALA A 10 -3.03 -1.84 -10.29
C ALA A 10 -2.17 -1.53 -11.53
N LEU A 11 -1.05 -2.25 -11.66
CA LEU A 11 -0.23 -2.19 -12.87
C LEU A 11 -1.01 -2.71 -14.08
N SER A 12 -0.78 -2.08 -15.23
CA SER A 12 -1.45 -2.44 -16.48
C SER A 12 -0.46 -2.49 -17.65
N GLY A 13 -0.82 -3.26 -18.68
CA GLY A 13 -0.04 -3.39 -19.90
C GLY A 13 1.42 -3.79 -19.65
N PRO A 14 2.40 -3.15 -20.33
CA PRO A 14 3.82 -3.49 -20.22
C PRO A 14 4.40 -3.37 -18.80
N ALA A 15 3.79 -2.56 -17.93
CA ALA A 15 4.26 -2.41 -16.56
C ALA A 15 4.09 -3.69 -15.73
N ARG A 16 3.11 -4.55 -16.07
CA ARG A 16 2.85 -5.80 -15.35
C ARG A 16 3.91 -6.87 -15.61
N GLU A 17 4.65 -6.75 -16.72
CA GLU A 17 5.71 -7.67 -17.12
C GLU A 17 7.11 -7.12 -16.80
N CYS A 18 7.22 -5.90 -16.28
CA CYS A 18 8.50 -5.27 -16.00
C CYS A 18 9.07 -5.73 -14.65
N GLU A 19 10.04 -6.65 -14.68
CA GLU A 19 10.70 -7.20 -13.48
C GLU A 19 11.43 -6.16 -12.61
N LYS A 20 11.73 -4.98 -13.18
CA LYS A 20 12.35 -3.88 -12.43
C LYS A 20 11.38 -3.14 -11.51
N ILE A 21 10.06 -3.39 -11.64
CA ILE A 21 9.03 -2.77 -10.81
C ILE A 21 8.69 -3.73 -9.66
N LYS A 22 9.01 -3.31 -8.43
CA LYS A 22 8.60 -4.00 -7.21
C LYS A 22 7.39 -3.30 -6.61
N VAL A 23 6.31 -4.05 -6.44
CA VAL A 23 5.08 -3.57 -5.81
C VAL A 23 5.03 -4.05 -4.36
N LEU A 24 4.93 -3.11 -3.43
CA LEU A 24 4.73 -3.38 -2.01
C LEU A 24 3.26 -3.19 -1.66
N SER A 25 2.71 -4.11 -0.88
CA SER A 25 1.31 -3.98 -0.46
C SER A 25 1.18 -3.00 0.70
N VAL A 26 0.20 -2.10 0.61
CA VAL A 26 -0.23 -1.24 1.72
C VAL A 26 -1.57 -1.69 2.33
N ALA A 27 -2.08 -2.85 1.93
CA ALA A 27 -3.38 -3.35 2.35
C ALA A 27 -3.52 -3.48 3.88
N SER A 28 -2.46 -3.90 4.59
CA SER A 28 -2.45 -4.00 6.05
C SER A 28 -2.60 -2.64 6.74
N LEU A 29 -1.93 -1.59 6.22
CA LEU A 29 -2.04 -0.23 6.72
C LEU A 29 -3.46 0.32 6.51
N LEU A 30 -4.05 0.06 5.34
CA LEU A 30 -5.43 0.46 5.05
C LEU A 30 -6.44 -0.27 5.94
N ALA A 31 -6.25 -1.58 6.16
CA ALA A 31 -7.11 -2.36 7.04
C ALA A 31 -7.07 -1.85 8.48
N GLU A 32 -5.89 -1.59 9.03
CA GLU A 32 -5.72 -1.06 10.38
C GLU A 32 -6.30 0.36 10.51
N ALA A 33 -6.16 1.20 9.49
CA ALA A 33 -6.79 2.52 9.47
C ALA A 33 -8.32 2.41 9.55
N ILE A 34 -8.93 1.49 8.81
CA ILE A 34 -10.38 1.22 8.86
C ILE A 34 -10.80 0.75 10.25
N THR A 35 -10.07 -0.21 10.83
CA THR A 35 -10.34 -0.71 12.20
C THR A 35 -10.30 0.43 13.22
N ARG A 36 -9.27 1.27 13.18
CA ARG A 36 -9.12 2.41 14.10
C ARG A 36 -10.23 3.43 13.96
N ILE A 37 -10.66 3.74 12.74
CA ILE A 37 -11.80 4.65 12.50
C ILE A 37 -13.06 4.08 13.16
N GLN A 38 -13.31 2.77 12.98
CA GLN A 38 -14.46 2.10 13.57
C GLN A 38 -14.40 2.07 15.11
N GLU A 39 -13.22 1.86 15.67
CA GLU A 39 -12.98 1.80 17.12
C GLU A 39 -12.81 3.18 17.76
N ARG A 40 -12.88 4.27 16.99
CA ARG A 40 -12.56 5.65 17.43
C ARG A 40 -11.14 5.78 17.99
N GLY A 41 -10.23 4.92 17.54
CA GLY A 41 -8.80 4.96 17.84
C GLY A 41 -8.07 6.04 17.02
N SER A 42 -6.83 6.33 17.41
CA SER A 42 -5.98 7.28 16.68
C SER A 42 -5.42 6.65 15.41
N VAL A 43 -5.75 7.21 14.25
CA VAL A 43 -5.13 6.84 12.95
C VAL A 43 -3.67 7.31 12.90
N SER A 44 -3.31 8.39 13.61
CA SER A 44 -1.95 8.93 13.61
C SER A 44 -0.90 7.96 14.15
N SER A 45 -1.28 6.99 14.99
CA SER A 45 -0.35 5.96 15.49
C SER A 45 0.10 4.96 14.42
N LEU A 46 -0.38 5.06 13.18
CA LEU A 46 0.15 4.30 12.04
C LEU A 46 1.46 4.87 11.49
N PHE A 47 1.87 6.06 11.94
CA PHE A 47 3.00 6.83 11.40
C PHE A 47 4.19 6.93 12.37
N ASP A 48 4.20 6.10 13.42
CA ASP A 48 5.30 5.97 14.38
C ASP A 48 6.50 5.20 13.80
#